data_AF-A0A7S3BJI0-F1
#
_entry.id   AF-A0A7S3BJI0-F1
#
_cell.length_a   1.000
_cell.length_b   1.000
_cell.length_c   1.000
_cell.angle_alpha   90.00
_cell.angle_beta   90.00
_cell.angle_gamma   90.00
#
_symmetry.space_group_name_H-M   'P 1'
#
loop_
_entity.id
_entity.type
_entity.pdbx_description
1 polymer ?
#
loop_
_entity_poly.entity_id
_entity_poly.type
_entity_poly.pdbx_seq_one_letter_code
_entity_poly.pdbx_strand_id
1 'polypeptide(L)'
;HSHASECTDPTHNHDDRQQTTAAKRFGISTFVYSRRKPFSVEKLQALVGSLPFVTASTAAGLELEDEKGGDGAAAAAEIFESVLRSKGFLWLQGESGIAFYWSQAGKRLDLSEMGRWWAAVPRETWPQTHADSILADFQGEHGDRRQELVFIGARMPEDRIVALLDDCLVSDSEI
;
A
#
# COMPACT_ATOMS: atom_id res chain seq x y z
N HIS A 1 47.62 -18.97 17.01
CA HIS A 1 47.43 -19.33 15.60
C HIS A 1 46.21 -18.62 15.06
N SER A 2 46.48 -17.54 14.33
CA SER A 2 45.57 -16.77 13.50
C SER A 2 45.10 -17.58 12.29
N HIS A 3 43.83 -17.46 11.92
CA HIS A 3 43.43 -17.39 10.52
C HIS A 3 42.12 -16.59 10.42
N ALA A 4 42.26 -15.34 9.98
CA ALA A 4 41.18 -14.56 9.41
C ALA A 4 40.83 -15.16 8.05
N SER A 5 39.55 -15.46 7.81
CA SER A 5 39.03 -15.67 6.46
C SER A 5 38.52 -14.34 5.94
N GLU A 6 39.45 -13.51 5.48
CA GLU A 6 39.16 -12.32 4.70
C GLU A 6 39.03 -12.78 3.23
N CYS A 7 37.80 -12.92 2.76
CA CYS A 7 37.52 -13.23 1.36
C CYS A 7 37.56 -11.92 0.57
N THR A 8 38.71 -11.60 -0.04
CA THR A 8 38.88 -10.44 -0.93
C THR A 8 38.67 -10.84 -2.38
N ASP A 9 37.44 -11.18 -2.76
CA ASP A 9 37.06 -11.35 -4.16
C ASP A 9 36.34 -10.08 -4.67
N PRO A 10 36.95 -9.32 -5.59
CA PRO A 10 36.38 -8.06 -6.11
C PRO A 10 35.26 -8.27 -7.14
N THR A 11 34.81 -9.51 -7.38
CA THR A 11 33.73 -9.83 -8.33
C THR A 11 32.37 -10.09 -7.66
N HIS A 12 32.30 -10.06 -6.33
CA HIS A 12 31.04 -10.30 -5.61
C HIS A 12 30.16 -9.04 -5.57
N ASN A 13 29.40 -8.83 -6.65
CA ASN A 13 28.36 -7.81 -6.70
C ASN A 13 27.19 -8.24 -5.80
N HIS A 14 26.93 -7.51 -4.71
CA HIS A 14 25.81 -7.76 -3.80
C HIS A 14 24.48 -7.19 -4.32
N ASP A 15 24.10 -7.53 -5.55
CA ASP A 15 22.75 -7.26 -6.05
C ASP A 15 22.24 -8.44 -6.88
N ASP A 16 22.17 -9.60 -6.24
CA ASP A 16 21.60 -10.80 -6.84
C ASP A 16 20.30 -11.17 -6.10
N ARG A 17 19.27 -10.31 -6.23
CA ARG A 17 17.90 -10.77 -5.99
C ARG A 17 17.58 -11.81 -7.06
N GLN A 18 17.96 -13.07 -6.80
CA GLN A 18 17.67 -14.18 -7.70
C GLN A 18 16.19 -14.19 -8.03
N GLN A 19 15.86 -13.91 -9.29
CA GLN A 19 14.48 -13.94 -9.77
C GLN A 19 13.89 -15.33 -9.51
N THR A 20 12.77 -15.36 -8.81
CA THR A 20 12.07 -16.61 -8.48
C THR A 20 11.63 -17.34 -9.75
N THR A 21 11.45 -18.66 -9.66
CA THR A 21 10.89 -19.47 -10.76
C THR A 21 9.54 -18.91 -11.24
N ALA A 22 8.73 -18.35 -10.34
CA ALA A 22 7.47 -17.71 -10.68
C ALA A 22 7.66 -16.40 -11.46
N ALA A 23 8.65 -15.57 -11.09
CA ALA A 23 9.00 -14.37 -11.83
C ALA A 23 9.43 -14.71 -13.27
N LYS A 24 10.33 -15.69 -13.43
CA LYS A 24 10.83 -16.11 -14.76
C LYS A 24 9.76 -16.76 -15.63
N ARG A 25 8.87 -17.58 -15.04
CA ARG A 25 7.90 -18.38 -15.81
C ARG A 25 6.58 -17.67 -16.08
N PHE A 26 6.10 -16.87 -15.14
CA PHE A 26 4.77 -16.27 -15.22
C PHE A 26 4.80 -14.74 -15.24
N GLY A 27 5.98 -14.12 -15.10
CA GLY A 27 6.11 -12.67 -15.00
C GLY A 27 5.57 -12.11 -13.69
N ILE A 28 5.60 -12.89 -12.60
CA ILE A 28 5.16 -12.42 -11.28
C ILE A 28 6.17 -11.42 -10.74
N SER A 29 5.68 -10.24 -10.39
CA SER A 29 6.46 -9.16 -9.78
C SER A 29 5.78 -8.67 -8.51
N THR A 30 6.52 -7.87 -7.75
CA THR A 30 6.03 -7.22 -6.53
C THR A 30 6.57 -5.81 -6.51
N PHE A 31 5.72 -4.84 -6.18
CA PHE A 31 6.15 -3.46 -5.92
C PHE A 31 5.39 -2.90 -4.72
N VAL A 32 5.92 -1.81 -4.17
CA VAL A 32 5.35 -1.10 -3.03
C VAL A 32 4.97 0.30 -3.46
N TYR A 33 3.69 0.63 -3.36
CA TYR A 33 3.21 2.00 -3.45
C TYR A 33 3.32 2.66 -2.08
N SER A 34 3.99 3.81 -2.00
CA SER A 34 4.07 4.57 -0.77
C SER A 34 3.97 6.07 -1.01
N ARG A 35 3.17 6.75 -0.18
CA ARG A 35 2.99 8.21 -0.17
C ARG A 35 2.77 8.70 1.25
N ARG A 36 3.23 9.92 1.54
CA ARG A 36 3.03 10.61 2.82
C ARG A 36 1.89 11.63 2.73
N LYS A 37 0.76 11.22 2.17
CA LYS A 37 -0.42 12.07 1.94
C LYS A 37 -1.69 11.21 2.03
N PRO A 38 -2.79 11.70 2.62
CA PRO A 38 -4.00 10.90 2.76
C PRO A 38 -4.71 10.73 1.41
N PHE A 39 -5.46 9.63 1.28
CA PHE A 39 -6.43 9.48 0.22
C PHE A 39 -7.71 10.27 0.54
N SER A 40 -8.26 10.91 -0.48
CA SER A 40 -9.64 11.38 -0.46
C SER A 40 -10.57 10.16 -0.41
N VAL A 41 -11.49 10.17 0.55
CA VAL A 41 -12.45 9.08 0.75
C VAL A 41 -13.29 8.89 -0.51
N GLU A 42 -13.82 9.98 -1.06
CA GLU A 42 -14.64 9.98 -2.27
C GLU A 42 -13.90 9.40 -3.49
N LYS A 43 -12.67 9.87 -3.76
CA LYS A 43 -11.89 9.39 -4.90
C LYS A 43 -11.51 7.91 -4.75
N LEU A 44 -11.17 7.49 -3.53
CA LEU A 44 -10.87 6.09 -3.24
C LEU A 44 -12.13 5.21 -3.40
N GLN A 45 -13.30 5.68 -2.97
CA GLN A 45 -14.57 4.97 -3.18
C GLN A 45 -14.86 4.80 -4.67
N ALA A 46 -14.73 5.87 -5.44
CA ALA A 46 -14.93 5.84 -6.89
C ALA A 46 -13.98 4.86 -7.57
N LEU A 47 -12.70 4.87 -7.19
CA LEU A 47 -11.73 3.88 -7.69
C LEU A 47 -12.17 2.47 -7.32
N VAL A 48 -12.42 2.18 -6.05
CA VAL A 48 -12.76 0.82 -5.58
C VAL A 48 -14.04 0.29 -6.22
N GLY A 49 -15.09 1.12 -6.32
CA GLY A 49 -16.35 0.75 -7.00
C GLY A 49 -16.18 0.45 -8.49
N SER A 50 -15.09 0.96 -9.08
CA SER A 50 -14.74 0.72 -10.48
C SER A 50 -13.89 -0.55 -10.71
N LEU A 51 -13.34 -1.14 -9.66
CA LEU A 51 -12.50 -2.33 -9.74
C LEU A 51 -13.34 -3.59 -9.96
N PRO A 52 -12.78 -4.67 -10.55
CA PRO A 52 -13.50 -5.90 -10.84
C PRO A 52 -13.59 -6.79 -9.59
N PHE A 53 -13.64 -6.18 -8.41
CA PHE A 53 -13.60 -6.82 -7.11
C PHE A 53 -14.97 -6.78 -6.44
N VAL A 54 -15.37 -7.90 -5.86
CA VAL A 54 -16.45 -7.96 -4.90
C VAL A 54 -15.90 -7.44 -3.58
N THR A 55 -16.36 -6.27 -3.17
CA THR A 55 -16.01 -5.72 -1.87
C THR A 55 -16.79 -6.46 -0.78
N ALA A 56 -16.06 -7.11 0.12
CA ALA A 56 -16.68 -8.03 1.08
C ALA A 56 -16.93 -7.40 2.45
N SER A 57 -16.24 -6.31 2.79
CA SER A 57 -16.46 -5.51 3.99
C SER A 57 -15.78 -4.16 3.85
N THR A 58 -16.46 -3.10 4.29
CA THR A 58 -15.89 -1.76 4.44
C THR A 58 -16.08 -1.29 5.88
N ALA A 59 -14.97 -1.14 6.61
CA ALA A 59 -14.91 -0.19 7.71
C ALA A 59 -14.63 1.22 7.15
N ALA A 60 -14.86 2.27 7.95
CA ALA A 60 -14.68 3.70 7.60
C ALA A 60 -15.86 4.45 6.94
N GLY A 61 -17.09 3.93 6.96
CA GLY A 61 -18.21 4.62 6.28
C GLY A 61 -18.06 4.69 4.76
N LEU A 62 -17.14 3.90 4.20
CA LEU A 62 -17.02 3.63 2.78
C LEU A 62 -18.21 2.75 2.36
N GLU A 63 -19.41 3.31 2.31
CA GLU A 63 -20.58 2.64 1.72
C GLU A 63 -20.34 2.61 0.21
N LEU A 64 -19.78 1.50 -0.28
CA LEU A 64 -19.64 1.26 -1.71
C LEU A 64 -20.97 0.71 -2.19
N GLU A 65 -21.85 1.60 -2.65
CA GLU A 65 -23.00 1.19 -3.43
C GLU A 65 -22.51 0.59 -4.76
N ASP A 66 -23.16 -0.46 -5.25
CA ASP A 66 -22.91 -1.06 -6.58
C ASP A 66 -23.33 -0.06 -7.69
N GLU A 67 -22.69 1.10 -7.75
CA GLU A 67 -22.92 2.08 -8.81
C GLU A 67 -22.20 1.61 -10.08
N LYS A 68 -23.00 1.34 -11.13
CA LYS A 68 -22.52 0.87 -12.43
C LYS A 68 -21.52 1.88 -13.01
N GLY A 69 -20.26 1.46 -13.06
CA GLY A 69 -19.13 2.26 -13.52
C GLY A 69 -19.31 2.90 -14.91
N GLY A 70 -18.86 4.16 -15.02
CA GLY A 70 -18.67 4.86 -16.29
C GLY A 70 -17.36 4.48 -17.00
N ASP A 71 -17.00 5.17 -18.08
CA ASP A 71 -15.87 4.82 -18.95
C ASP A 71 -14.50 4.70 -18.23
N GLY A 72 -14.28 5.46 -17.15
CA GLY A 72 -13.09 5.36 -16.31
C GLY A 72 -12.97 4.03 -15.55
N ALA A 73 -14.10 3.35 -15.30
CA ALA A 73 -14.14 2.08 -14.59
C ALA A 73 -13.58 0.92 -15.42
N ALA A 74 -13.83 0.92 -16.72
CA ALA A 74 -13.29 -0.10 -17.61
C ALA A 74 -11.76 -0.09 -17.64
N ALA A 75 -11.16 1.11 -17.61
CA ALA A 75 -9.71 1.28 -17.62
C ALA A 75 -9.06 0.87 -16.29
N ALA A 76 -9.67 1.24 -15.16
CA ALA A 76 -9.21 0.81 -13.84
C ALA A 76 -9.32 -0.71 -13.66
N ALA A 77 -10.41 -1.30 -14.15
CA ALA A 77 -10.61 -2.74 -14.10
C ALA A 77 -9.52 -3.51 -14.87
N GLU A 78 -9.24 -3.10 -16.12
CA GLU A 78 -8.18 -3.69 -16.94
C GLU A 78 -6.80 -3.64 -16.25
N ILE A 79 -6.46 -2.51 -15.63
CA ILE A 79 -5.19 -2.35 -14.90
C ILE A 79 -5.10 -3.39 -13.75
N PHE A 80 -6.17 -3.51 -12.96
CA PHE A 80 -6.19 -4.34 -11.77
C PHE A 80 -6.42 -5.84 -12.04
N GLU A 81 -6.81 -6.25 -13.25
CA GLU A 81 -6.88 -7.67 -13.63
C GLU A 81 -5.54 -8.40 -13.52
N SER A 82 -4.43 -7.67 -13.72
CA SER A 82 -3.07 -8.21 -13.59
C SER A 82 -2.63 -8.41 -12.13
N VAL A 83 -3.34 -7.81 -11.18
CA VAL A 83 -3.05 -7.86 -9.74
C VAL A 83 -3.67 -9.12 -9.13
N LEU A 84 -2.82 -10.02 -8.63
CA LEU A 84 -3.25 -11.26 -7.99
C LEU A 84 -3.62 -11.03 -6.53
N ARG A 85 -2.80 -10.26 -5.82
CA ARG A 85 -3.00 -9.90 -4.41
C ARG A 85 -2.42 -8.53 -4.13
N SER A 86 -3.00 -7.85 -3.16
CA SER A 86 -2.44 -6.62 -2.60
C SER A 86 -2.81 -6.46 -1.14
N LYS A 87 -1.95 -5.79 -0.39
CA LYS A 87 -2.19 -5.54 1.04
C LYS A 87 -1.43 -4.34 1.55
N GLY A 88 -1.93 -3.72 2.61
CA GLY A 88 -1.15 -2.73 3.35
C GLY A 88 -1.97 -1.66 4.03
N PHE A 89 -1.30 -0.64 4.52
CA PHE A 89 -1.91 0.41 5.32
C PHE A 89 -2.40 1.56 4.44
N LEU A 90 -3.56 2.09 4.81
CA LEU A 90 -4.17 3.26 4.23
C LEU A 90 -4.27 4.38 5.26
N TRP A 91 -4.01 5.59 4.79
CA TRP A 91 -4.32 6.82 5.52
C TRP A 91 -5.43 7.57 4.78
N LEU A 92 -6.58 7.76 5.44
CA LEU A 92 -7.74 8.43 4.85
C LEU A 92 -7.89 9.86 5.36
N GLN A 93 -8.37 10.76 4.49
CA GLN A 93 -8.78 12.11 4.85
C GLN A 93 -9.92 12.06 5.88
N GLY A 94 -9.93 13.01 6.82
CA GLY A 94 -10.93 13.06 7.91
C GLY A 94 -10.62 12.13 9.09
N GLU A 95 -9.92 11.02 8.87
CA GLU A 95 -9.61 10.01 9.89
C GLU A 95 -8.10 9.89 10.18
N SER A 96 -7.48 11.02 10.56
CA SER A 96 -6.03 11.07 10.80
C SER A 96 -5.55 10.24 12.01
N GLY A 97 -6.46 9.76 12.84
CA GLY A 97 -6.14 8.92 14.00
C GLY A 97 -6.00 7.43 13.70
N ILE A 98 -6.60 6.97 12.61
CA ILE A 98 -6.85 5.54 12.35
C ILE A 98 -5.98 5.07 11.18
N ALA A 99 -5.34 3.91 11.36
CA ALA A 99 -4.68 3.17 10.31
C ALA A 99 -5.66 2.12 9.77
N PHE A 100 -6.10 2.30 8.53
CA PHE A 100 -6.92 1.32 7.83
C PHE A 100 -6.02 0.31 7.11
N TYR A 101 -6.58 -0.84 6.79
CA TYR A 101 -5.87 -1.93 6.15
C TYR A 101 -6.63 -2.40 4.91
N TRP A 102 -5.92 -2.34 3.79
CA TRP A 102 -6.31 -2.89 2.50
C TRP A 102 -5.87 -4.34 2.44
N SER A 103 -6.78 -5.24 2.05
CA SER A 103 -6.47 -6.65 1.81
C SER A 103 -7.26 -7.17 0.63
N GLN A 104 -6.57 -7.47 -0.46
CA GLN A 104 -7.16 -8.02 -1.67
C GLN A 104 -6.50 -9.34 -2.07
N ALA A 105 -7.34 -10.28 -2.46
CA ALA A 105 -6.93 -11.53 -3.08
C ALA A 105 -7.93 -11.97 -4.15
N GLY A 106 -7.43 -12.17 -5.37
CA GLY A 106 -8.29 -12.45 -6.52
C GLY A 106 -9.32 -11.36 -6.70
N LYS A 107 -10.61 -11.72 -6.69
CA LYS A 107 -11.70 -10.73 -6.83
C LYS A 107 -12.25 -10.23 -5.49
N ARG A 108 -11.65 -10.53 -4.35
CA ARG A 108 -12.17 -10.08 -3.05
C ARG A 108 -11.30 -8.95 -2.52
N LEU A 109 -11.91 -7.82 -2.17
CA LEU A 109 -11.30 -6.72 -1.44
C LEU A 109 -11.95 -6.58 -0.06
N ASP A 110 -11.12 -6.34 0.95
CA ASP A 110 -11.50 -6.09 2.33
C ASP A 110 -10.79 -4.82 2.81
N LEU A 111 -11.56 -3.90 3.40
CA LEU A 111 -11.07 -2.67 4.02
C LEU A 111 -11.50 -2.68 5.48
N SER A 112 -10.52 -2.70 6.39
CA SER A 112 -10.76 -2.81 7.83
C SER A 112 -9.91 -1.83 8.64
N GLU A 113 -10.36 -1.49 9.84
CA GLU A 113 -9.53 -0.76 10.81
C GLU A 113 -8.51 -1.72 11.44
N MET A 114 -7.23 -1.32 11.45
CA MET A 114 -6.15 -2.15 11.99
C MET A 114 -5.48 -1.52 13.22
N GLY A 115 -5.80 -0.27 13.55
CA GLY A 115 -5.34 0.38 14.77
C GLY A 115 -5.24 1.89 14.63
N ARG A 116 -4.38 2.49 15.47
CA ARG A 116 -4.08 3.92 15.44
C ARG A 116 -2.67 4.17 14.92
N TRP A 117 -2.49 5.26 14.20
CA TRP A 117 -1.16 5.81 13.94
C TRP A 117 -0.52 6.22 15.27
N TRP A 118 0.77 5.95 15.45
CA TRP A 118 1.48 6.36 16.67
C TRP A 118 1.48 7.87 16.86
N ALA A 119 1.48 8.62 15.77
CA ALA A 119 1.34 10.08 15.80
C ALA A 119 -0.05 10.57 16.29
N ALA A 120 -1.01 9.67 16.53
CA ALA A 120 -2.29 9.96 17.17
C ALA A 120 -2.42 9.36 18.60
N VAL A 121 -1.37 8.70 19.09
CA VAL A 121 -1.33 8.07 20.41
C VAL A 121 -0.44 8.91 21.34
N PRO A 122 -0.89 9.27 22.56
CA PRO A 122 -0.05 9.97 23.53
C PRO A 122 1.27 9.24 23.79
N ARG A 123 2.39 9.95 23.77
CA ARG A 123 3.74 9.35 23.80
C ARG A 123 4.02 8.59 25.10
N GLU A 124 3.34 8.96 26.18
CA GLU A 124 3.43 8.34 27.50
C GLU A 124 2.84 6.92 27.50
N THR A 125 1.93 6.62 26.57
CA THR A 125 1.31 5.30 26.43
C THR A 125 2.02 4.42 25.40
N TRP A 126 3.10 4.90 24.79
CA TRP A 126 3.86 4.10 23.83
C TRP A 126 4.63 2.97 24.53
N PRO A 127 4.80 1.82 23.86
CA PRO A 127 5.69 0.77 24.33
C PRO A 127 7.14 1.26 24.28
N GLN A 128 7.70 1.55 25.46
CA GLN A 128 9.03 2.17 25.58
C GLN A 128 10.14 1.35 24.93
N THR A 129 10.00 0.02 24.89
CA THR A 129 10.95 -0.89 24.23
C THR A 129 11.00 -0.73 22.71
N HIS A 130 10.00 -0.09 22.10
CA HIS A 130 9.91 0.13 20.65
C HIS A 130 9.87 1.61 20.26
N ALA A 131 10.02 2.54 21.22
CA ALA A 131 9.88 3.97 20.97
C ALA A 131 10.84 4.47 19.86
N ASP A 132 12.09 4.04 19.86
CA ASP A 132 13.07 4.44 18.84
C ASP A 132 12.70 3.91 17.46
N SER A 133 12.21 2.67 17.36
CA SER A 133 11.73 2.09 16.10
C SER A 133 10.49 2.80 15.58
N ILE A 134 9.58 3.21 16.48
CA ILE A 134 8.40 3.98 16.10
C ILE A 134 8.83 5.33 15.53
N LEU A 135 9.74 6.03 16.21
CA LEU A 135 10.25 7.33 15.76
C LEU A 135 11.03 7.25 14.44
N ALA A 136 11.68 6.12 14.16
CA ALA A 136 12.36 5.91 12.88
C ALA A 136 11.39 5.95 11.68
N ASP A 137 10.11 5.60 11.89
CA ASP A 137 9.08 5.64 10.85
C ASP A 137 8.42 7.02 10.70
N PHE A 138 8.68 7.94 11.64
CA PHE A 138 8.10 9.30 11.63
C PHE A 138 8.78 10.17 10.58
N GLN A 139 7.96 10.86 9.79
CA GLN A 139 8.44 11.79 8.75
C GLN A 139 7.56 13.04 8.70
N GLY A 140 8.18 14.20 8.62
CA GLY A 140 7.49 15.49 8.52
C GLY A 140 6.51 15.74 9.66
N GLU A 141 5.47 16.51 9.36
CA GLU A 141 4.44 16.91 10.34
C GLU A 141 3.40 15.82 10.64
N HIS A 142 3.27 14.83 9.75
CA HIS A 142 2.25 13.78 9.86
C HIS A 142 2.73 12.53 10.60
N GLY A 143 4.00 12.48 11.02
CA GLY A 143 4.56 11.38 11.80
C GLY A 143 4.63 10.07 11.00
N ASP A 144 4.11 8.97 11.56
CA ASP A 144 4.16 7.64 10.94
C ASP A 144 3.09 7.39 9.89
N ARG A 145 2.14 8.31 9.71
CA ARG A 145 1.04 8.24 8.73
C ARG A 145 1.55 8.10 7.31
N ARG A 146 0.99 7.17 6.54
CA ARG A 146 1.35 6.93 5.14
C ARG A 146 0.34 6.03 4.42
N GLN A 147 0.38 6.10 3.10
CA GLN A 147 0.03 4.97 2.26
C GLN A 147 1.22 4.02 2.20
N GLU A 148 0.96 2.73 2.39
CA GLU A 148 1.95 1.68 2.16
C GLU A 148 1.22 0.43 1.69
N LEU A 149 1.15 0.23 0.37
CA LEU A 149 0.47 -0.87 -0.26
C LEU A 149 1.45 -1.72 -1.06
N VAL A 150 1.42 -3.02 -0.83
CA VAL A 150 2.21 -4.00 -1.57
C VAL A 150 1.31 -4.66 -2.61
N PHE A 151 1.75 -4.68 -3.86
CA PHE A 151 1.06 -5.32 -4.97
C PHE A 151 1.85 -6.52 -5.47
N ILE A 152 1.16 -7.62 -5.78
CA ILE A 152 1.73 -8.83 -6.36
C ILE A 152 0.87 -9.26 -7.53
N GLY A 153 1.48 -9.45 -8.70
CA GLY A 153 0.75 -9.78 -9.90
C GLY A 153 1.62 -10.11 -11.10
N ALA A 154 0.98 -10.52 -12.18
CA ALA A 154 1.65 -10.98 -13.41
C ALA A 154 1.70 -9.85 -14.43
N ARG A 155 2.92 -9.41 -14.82
CA ARG A 155 3.12 -8.31 -15.80
C ARG A 155 2.28 -7.07 -15.48
N MET A 156 2.25 -6.67 -14.21
CA MET A 156 1.46 -5.53 -13.75
C MET A 156 1.94 -4.23 -14.42
N PRO A 157 1.03 -3.35 -14.88
CA PRO A 157 1.39 -2.02 -15.35
C PRO A 157 1.60 -1.09 -14.13
N GLU A 158 2.72 -1.25 -13.44
CA GLU A 158 3.06 -0.54 -12.19
C GLU A 158 2.78 0.96 -12.26
N ASP A 159 3.29 1.66 -13.28
CA ASP A 159 3.10 3.11 -13.44
C ASP A 159 1.61 3.51 -13.51
N ARG A 160 0.76 2.68 -14.12
CA ARG A 160 -0.69 2.95 -14.22
C ARG A 160 -1.39 2.72 -12.88
N ILE A 161 -0.98 1.70 -12.12
CA ILE A 161 -1.50 1.47 -10.76
C ILE A 161 -1.10 2.64 -9.86
N VAL A 162 0.16 3.08 -9.94
CA VAL A 162 0.66 4.23 -9.19
C VAL A 162 -0.13 5.49 -9.54
N ALA A 163 -0.36 5.77 -10.82
CA ALA A 163 -1.13 6.94 -11.26
C ALA A 163 -2.57 6.92 -10.72
N LEU A 164 -3.28 5.80 -10.80
CA LEU A 164 -4.63 5.67 -10.26
C LEU A 164 -4.70 5.92 -8.75
N LEU A 165 -3.71 5.42 -8.01
CA LEU A 165 -3.63 5.65 -6.57
C LEU A 165 -3.26 7.10 -6.26
N ASP A 166 -2.35 7.70 -7.04
CA ASP A 166 -1.98 9.11 -6.89
C ASP A 166 -3.17 10.05 -7.16
N ASP A 167 -4.04 9.72 -8.11
CA ASP A 167 -5.28 10.45 -8.37
C ASP A 167 -6.24 10.40 -7.17
N CYS A 168 -6.15 9.37 -6.32
CA CYS A 168 -6.93 9.26 -5.09
C CYS A 168 -6.39 10.14 -3.95
N LEU A 169 -5.20 10.71 -4.06
CA LEU A 169 -4.65 11.58 -3.02
C LEU A 169 -5.45 12.88 -2.92
N VAL A 170 -5.49 13.44 -1.71
CA VAL A 170 -5.98 14.81 -1.52
C VAL A 170 -5.05 15.80 -2.24
N SER A 171 -5.59 16.88 -2.80
CA SER A 171 -4.79 17.99 -3.32
C SER A 171 -4.18 18.81 -2.18
N ASP A 172 -3.19 19.64 -2.47
CA ASP A 172 -2.55 20.49 -1.43
C ASP A 172 -3.54 21.47 -0.78
N SER A 173 -4.61 21.84 -1.48
CA SER A 173 -5.71 22.67 -0.95
C SER A 173 -6.68 21.93 -0.02
N GLU A 174 -6.57 20.61 0.08
CA GLU A 174 -7.47 19.73 0.84
C GLU A 174 -6.78 19.06 2.06
N ILE A 175 -5.51 19.41 2.32
CA ILE A 175 -4.70 18.94 3.47
C ILE A 175 -5.06 19.70 4.73
#